data_AF-A0A6G3CQG9-F1
#
_entry.id   AF-A0A6G3CQG9-F1
#
_cell.length_a   1.000
_cell.length_b   1.000
_cell.length_c   1.000
_cell.angle_alpha   90.00
_cell.angle_beta   90.00
_cell.angle_gamma   90.00
#
_symmetry.space_group_name_H-M   'P 1'
#
loop_
_entity.id
_entity.type
_entity.pdbx_description
1 polymer ?
#
loop_
_entity_poly.entity_id
_entity_poly.type
_entity_poly.pdbx_seq_one_letter_code
_entity_poly.pdbx_strand_id
1 'polypeptide(L)'
;MNKTTPATLPAAEAPAPLKSAPSRPEPRPERSTGSRIGELVQRQGVLAVLLTVILIASFVYPTFASLDNARGVTVQASFLAIVALGMTLVIITGGIDLSVGSVFALGGVLAAWASQWGFFTALLVPLVVCGAIGLVNGLLIARANMA
;
A
#
# COMPACT_ATOMS: atom_id res chain seq x y z
N MET A 1 -73.55 8.25 53.99
CA MET A 1 -73.42 8.73 52.59
C MET A 1 -72.51 7.77 51.84
N ASN A 2 -73.05 6.85 51.05
CA ASN A 2 -72.28 6.20 49.98
C ASN A 2 -73.24 5.95 48.81
N LYS A 3 -73.08 6.74 47.75
CA LYS A 3 -73.91 6.71 46.54
C LYS A 3 -73.28 5.72 45.55
N THR A 4 -74.13 4.92 44.94
CA THR A 4 -73.87 4.07 43.76
C THR A 4 -73.36 4.86 42.56
N THR A 5 -72.30 4.39 41.91
CA THR A 5 -71.88 4.82 40.56
C THR A 5 -71.49 3.59 39.73
N PRO A 6 -71.87 3.51 38.44
CA PRO A 6 -71.96 2.28 37.65
C PRO A 6 -70.65 1.90 36.95
N ALA A 7 -70.54 0.62 36.58
CA ALA A 7 -69.44 0.03 35.84
C ALA A 7 -69.23 0.72 34.48
N THR A 8 -68.14 1.48 34.36
CA THR A 8 -67.65 2.02 33.10
C THR A 8 -66.91 0.92 32.33
N LEU A 9 -67.46 0.53 31.18
CA LEU A 9 -66.80 -0.31 30.19
C LEU A 9 -65.41 0.27 29.85
N PRO A 10 -64.36 -0.55 29.73
CA PRO A 10 -63.06 -0.06 29.29
C PRO A 10 -63.18 0.56 27.90
N ALA A 11 -62.67 1.79 27.78
CA ALA A 11 -62.60 2.54 26.55
C ALA A 11 -61.97 1.68 25.44
N ALA A 12 -62.63 1.61 24.29
CA ALA A 12 -62.09 1.01 23.09
C ALA A 12 -60.72 1.64 22.80
N GLU A 13 -59.68 0.82 22.93
CA GLU A 13 -58.30 1.17 22.61
C GLU A 13 -58.24 1.59 21.13
N ALA A 14 -57.89 2.86 20.89
CA ALA A 14 -57.75 3.37 19.54
C ALA A 14 -56.73 2.52 18.78
N PRO A 15 -57.01 2.09 17.53
CA PRO A 15 -56.07 1.27 16.78
C PRO A 15 -54.77 2.04 16.60
N ALA A 16 -53.66 1.39 16.96
CA ALA A 16 -52.31 1.91 16.84
C ALA A 16 -52.06 2.48 15.42
N PRO A 17 -51.32 3.59 15.28
CA PRO A 17 -51.04 4.19 13.98
C PRO A 17 -50.43 3.13 13.06
N LEU A 18 -51.08 2.95 11.89
CA LEU A 18 -50.66 2.04 10.84
C LEU A 18 -49.17 2.21 10.59
N LYS A 19 -48.41 1.16 10.92
CA LYS A 19 -46.99 1.01 10.63
C LYS A 19 -46.74 1.50 9.20
N SER A 20 -46.02 2.61 9.10
CA SER A 20 -45.63 3.22 7.83
C SER A 20 -45.13 2.13 6.89
N ALA A 21 -45.78 2.02 5.73
CA ALA A 21 -45.42 1.06 4.69
C ALA A 21 -43.91 1.09 4.45
N PRO A 22 -43.27 -0.06 4.16
CA PRO A 22 -41.84 -0.10 3.86
C PRO A 22 -41.55 0.91 2.75
N SER A 23 -40.75 1.93 3.08
CA SER A 23 -40.22 2.89 2.13
C SER A 23 -39.65 2.12 0.95
N ARG A 24 -40.16 2.40 -0.27
CA ARG A 24 -39.66 1.78 -1.49
C ARG A 24 -38.12 1.88 -1.50
N PRO A 25 -37.40 0.82 -1.88
CA PRO A 25 -35.96 0.91 -2.02
C PRO A 25 -35.66 2.06 -2.99
N GLU A 26 -34.96 3.10 -2.52
CA GLU A 26 -34.51 4.14 -3.43
C GLU A 26 -33.62 3.51 -4.50
N PRO A 27 -33.80 3.88 -5.79
CA PRO A 27 -32.96 3.36 -6.85
C PRO A 27 -31.51 3.76 -6.54
N ARG A 28 -30.68 2.75 -6.21
CA ARG A 28 -29.24 2.91 -6.01
C ARG A 28 -28.68 3.61 -7.26
N PRO A 29 -27.91 4.70 -7.14
CA PRO A 29 -27.37 5.40 -8.29
C PRO A 29 -26.58 4.41 -9.16
N GLU A 30 -26.97 4.29 -10.43
CA GLU A 30 -26.26 3.49 -11.41
C GLU A 30 -24.81 4.00 -11.49
N ARG A 31 -23.86 3.21 -10.98
CA ARG A 31 -22.43 3.54 -11.06
C ARG A 31 -22.05 3.70 -12.54
N SER A 32 -21.80 4.94 -12.97
CA SER A 32 -21.42 5.25 -14.34
C SER A 32 -20.15 4.50 -14.74
N THR A 33 -20.05 4.08 -16.01
CA THR A 33 -18.88 3.40 -16.57
C THR A 33 -17.58 4.18 -16.31
N GLY A 34 -17.65 5.52 -16.25
CA GLY A 34 -16.51 6.39 -15.90
C GLY A 34 -15.99 6.21 -14.47
N SER A 35 -16.88 5.93 -13.49
CA SER A 35 -16.48 5.64 -12.11
C SER A 35 -15.73 4.30 -12.01
N ARG A 36 -16.09 3.30 -12.82
CA ARG A 36 -15.40 2.00 -12.85
C ARG A 36 -14.01 2.09 -13.50
N ILE A 37 -13.88 2.88 -14.57
CA ILE A 37 -12.58 3.13 -15.22
C ILE A 37 -11.66 3.92 -14.28
N GLY A 38 -12.19 4.94 -13.59
CA GLY A 38 -11.42 5.68 -12.58
C GLY A 38 -10.94 4.79 -11.43
N GLU A 39 -11.79 3.89 -10.94
CA GLU A 39 -11.44 2.94 -9.86
C GLU A 39 -10.42 1.86 -10.32
N LEU A 40 -10.54 1.38 -11.56
CA LEU A 40 -9.57 0.46 -12.19
C LEU A 40 -8.22 1.13 -12.42
N VAL A 41 -8.21 2.37 -12.92
CA VAL A 41 -6.99 3.17 -13.07
C VAL A 41 -6.39 3.51 -11.71
N GLN A 42 -7.18 3.72 -10.67
CA GLN A 42 -6.64 3.95 -9.32
C GLN A 42 -5.99 2.68 -8.74
N ARG A 43 -6.56 1.50 -9.00
CA ARG A 43 -5.98 0.20 -8.60
C ARG A 43 -4.76 -0.21 -9.44
N GLN A 44 -4.70 0.16 -10.72
CA GLN A 44 -3.62 -0.20 -11.64
C GLN A 44 -2.80 1.01 -12.12
N GLY A 45 -2.87 2.13 -11.40
CA GLY A 45 -2.31 3.40 -11.86
C GLY A 45 -0.82 3.32 -12.10
N VAL A 46 -0.10 2.59 -11.25
CA VAL A 46 1.33 2.34 -11.42
C VAL A 46 1.63 1.58 -12.71
N LEU A 47 0.86 0.54 -13.04
CA LEU A 47 1.03 -0.20 -14.30
C LEU A 47 0.69 0.66 -15.51
N ALA A 48 -0.39 1.45 -15.43
CA ALA A 48 -0.78 2.36 -16.49
C ALA A 48 0.30 3.44 -16.75
N VAL A 49 0.84 4.03 -15.68
CA VAL A 49 1.94 5.00 -15.76
C VAL A 49 3.19 4.34 -16.33
N LEU A 50 3.56 3.13 -15.87
CA LEU A 50 4.70 2.38 -16.38
C LEU A 50 4.59 2.13 -17.89
N LEU A 51 3.46 1.63 -18.36
CA LEU A 51 3.22 1.38 -19.79
C LEU A 51 3.26 2.67 -20.61
N THR A 52 2.71 3.76 -20.07
CA THR A 52 2.73 5.08 -20.72
C THR A 52 4.16 5.59 -20.87
N VAL A 53 4.97 5.49 -19.81
CA VAL A 53 6.38 5.90 -19.84
C VAL A 53 7.17 5.03 -20.81
N ILE A 54 6.96 3.71 -20.83
CA ILE A 54 7.62 2.79 -21.78
C ILE A 54 7.28 3.17 -23.23
N LEU A 55 6.01 3.42 -23.53
CA LEU A 55 5.57 3.83 -24.86
C LEU A 55 6.24 5.13 -25.29
N ILE A 56 6.10 6.19 -24.48
CA ILE A 56 6.69 7.50 -24.79
C ILE A 56 8.21 7.37 -24.96
N ALA A 57 8.89 6.71 -24.05
CA ALA A 57 10.34 6.56 -24.12
C ALA A 57 10.80 5.76 -25.35
N SER A 58 10.02 4.76 -25.79
CA SER A 58 10.31 3.99 -26.99
C SER A 58 10.25 4.83 -28.28
N PHE A 59 9.39 5.85 -28.33
CA PHE A 59 9.30 6.77 -29.47
C PHE A 59 10.29 7.93 -29.37
N VAL A 60 10.57 8.43 -28.16
CA VAL A 60 11.45 9.59 -27.93
C VAL A 60 12.92 9.21 -28.02
N TYR A 61 13.29 8.02 -27.54
CA TYR A 61 14.68 7.59 -27.42
C TYR A 61 14.95 6.35 -28.31
N PRO A 62 15.73 6.47 -29.40
CA PRO A 62 15.95 5.40 -30.37
C PRO A 62 16.55 4.11 -29.78
N THR A 63 17.33 4.23 -28.71
CA THR A 63 18.01 3.10 -28.04
C THR A 63 17.23 2.54 -26.85
N PHE A 64 16.06 3.09 -26.52
CA PHE A 64 15.30 2.65 -25.34
C PHE A 64 14.86 1.19 -25.44
N ALA A 65 14.36 0.76 -26.59
CA ALA A 65 13.95 -0.64 -26.81
C ALA A 65 15.13 -1.58 -27.18
N SER A 66 16.38 -1.15 -27.01
CA SER A 66 17.55 -1.99 -27.28
C SER A 66 17.74 -3.07 -26.21
N LEU A 67 18.37 -4.18 -26.60
CA LEU A 67 18.68 -5.28 -25.67
C LEU A 67 19.63 -4.85 -24.55
N ASP A 68 20.56 -3.94 -24.84
CA ASP A 68 21.51 -3.43 -23.85
C ASP A 68 20.81 -2.55 -22.80
N ASN A 69 19.90 -1.68 -23.21
CA ASN A 69 19.08 -0.92 -22.28
C ASN A 69 18.17 -1.84 -21.46
N ALA A 70 17.51 -2.81 -22.10
CA ALA A 70 16.66 -3.78 -21.40
C ALA A 70 17.45 -4.59 -20.36
N ARG A 71 18.67 -5.04 -20.69
CA ARG A 71 19.58 -5.69 -19.74
C ARG A 71 19.97 -4.78 -18.60
N GLY A 72 20.38 -3.53 -18.90
CA GLY A 72 20.74 -2.54 -17.90
C GLY A 72 19.61 -2.27 -16.91
N VAL A 73 18.40 -2.02 -17.41
CA VAL A 73 17.20 -1.82 -16.59
C VAL A 73 16.88 -3.07 -15.76
N THR A 74 16.98 -4.27 -16.32
CA THR A 74 16.68 -5.51 -15.59
C THR A 74 17.69 -5.78 -14.48
N VAL A 75 18.98 -5.52 -14.72
CA VAL A 75 20.03 -5.64 -13.68
C VAL A 75 19.79 -4.61 -12.58
N GLN A 76 19.50 -3.36 -12.92
CA GLN A 76 19.16 -2.31 -11.96
C GLN A 76 17.92 -2.69 -11.13
N ALA A 77 16.87 -3.20 -11.79
CA ALA A 77 15.64 -3.63 -11.16
C ALA A 77 15.83 -4.85 -10.25
N SER A 78 16.76 -5.76 -10.57
CA SER A 78 17.05 -6.95 -9.76
C SER A 78 17.54 -6.55 -8.36
N PHE A 79 18.40 -5.52 -8.25
CA PHE A 79 18.82 -5.01 -6.95
C PHE A 79 17.65 -4.49 -6.13
N LEU A 80 16.77 -3.69 -6.75
CA LEU A 80 15.58 -3.16 -6.07
C LEU A 80 14.58 -4.27 -5.71
N ALA A 81 14.46 -5.31 -6.54
CA ALA A 81 13.61 -6.46 -6.27
C ALA A 81 14.07 -7.24 -5.04
N ILE A 82 15.37 -7.47 -4.87
CA ILE A 82 15.93 -8.12 -3.66
C ILE A 82 15.59 -7.30 -2.40
N VAL A 83 15.75 -5.97 -2.48
CA VAL A 83 15.39 -5.07 -1.37
C VAL A 83 13.88 -5.13 -1.09
N ALA A 84 13.04 -5.10 -2.12
CA ALA A 84 11.59 -5.20 -2.00
C ALA A 84 11.13 -6.53 -1.40
N LEU A 85 11.81 -7.64 -1.71
CA LEU A 85 11.56 -8.95 -1.09
C LEU A 85 11.85 -8.91 0.41
N GLY A 86 12.96 -8.29 0.82
CA GLY A 86 13.25 -8.07 2.25
C GLY A 86 12.17 -7.21 2.94
N MET A 87 11.77 -6.12 2.30
CA MET A 87 10.68 -5.26 2.78
C MET A 87 9.33 -5.97 2.89
N THR A 88 9.07 -6.95 2.03
CA THR A 88 7.83 -7.73 2.07
C THR A 88 7.70 -8.50 3.39
N LEU A 89 8.80 -9.08 3.89
CA LEU A 89 8.81 -9.77 5.18
C LEU A 89 8.46 -8.81 6.33
N VAL A 90 8.99 -7.60 6.28
CA VAL A 90 8.76 -6.57 7.30
C VAL A 90 7.31 -6.09 7.30
N ILE A 91 6.75 -5.83 6.12
CA ILE A 91 5.35 -5.40 5.98
C ILE A 91 4.39 -6.49 6.46
N ILE A 92 4.66 -7.76 6.13
CA ILE A 92 3.82 -8.88 6.59
C ILE A 92 3.84 -8.99 8.13
N THR A 93 4.96 -8.66 8.78
CA THR A 93 5.03 -8.60 10.25
C THR A 93 4.32 -7.38 10.87
N GLY A 94 3.71 -6.51 10.07
CA GLY A 94 2.98 -5.32 10.52
C GLY A 94 3.87 -4.09 10.76
N GLY A 95 5.15 -4.13 10.38
CA GLY A 95 6.06 -3.00 10.50
C GLY A 95 6.06 -2.13 9.24
N ILE A 96 6.15 -0.80 9.42
CA ILE A 96 6.42 0.16 8.33
C ILE A 96 7.89 0.56 8.38
N ASP A 97 8.77 -0.26 7.81
CA ASP A 97 10.21 0.01 7.87
C ASP A 97 10.65 0.99 6.77
N LEU A 98 10.56 2.28 7.06
CA LEU A 98 11.14 3.32 6.21
C LEU A 98 12.68 3.31 6.19
N SER A 99 13.35 2.59 7.10
CA SER A 99 14.80 2.62 7.26
C SER A 99 15.55 1.97 6.10
N VAL A 100 14.94 1.00 5.41
CA VAL A 100 15.61 0.27 4.32
C VAL A 100 16.01 1.20 3.16
N GLY A 101 15.24 2.26 2.91
CA GLY A 101 15.61 3.30 1.94
C GLY A 101 16.88 4.06 2.35
N SER A 102 16.98 4.45 3.63
CA SER A 102 18.17 5.11 4.16
C SER A 102 19.39 4.18 4.24
N VAL A 103 19.20 2.90 4.56
CA VAL A 103 20.29 1.90 4.58
C VAL A 103 20.80 1.64 3.16
N PHE A 104 19.91 1.57 2.17
CA PHE A 104 20.28 1.46 0.76
C PHE A 104 21.12 2.66 0.30
N ALA A 105 20.68 3.88 0.61
CA ALA A 105 21.42 5.10 0.28
C ALA A 105 22.80 5.14 0.98
N LEU A 106 22.85 4.80 2.27
CA LEU A 106 24.09 4.70 3.04
C LEU A 106 25.06 3.69 2.43
N GLY A 107 24.58 2.51 2.00
CA GLY A 107 25.41 1.51 1.34
C GLY A 107 26.09 2.04 0.08
N GLY A 108 25.37 2.80 -0.74
CA GLY A 108 25.95 3.47 -1.91
C GLY A 108 27.03 4.49 -1.57
N VAL A 109 26.78 5.34 -0.56
CA VAL A 109 27.76 6.33 -0.06
C VAL A 109 29.00 5.64 0.49
N LEU A 110 28.83 4.59 1.30
CA LEU A 110 29.92 3.82 1.89
C LEU A 110 30.73 3.09 0.81
N ALA A 111 30.08 2.51 -0.21
CA ALA A 111 30.77 1.87 -1.32
C ALA A 111 31.64 2.88 -2.10
N ALA A 112 31.08 4.04 -2.43
CA ALA A 112 31.79 5.09 -3.13
C ALA A 112 32.96 5.63 -2.30
N TRP A 113 32.73 5.93 -1.02
CA TRP A 113 33.78 6.40 -0.12
C TRP A 113 34.88 5.35 0.09
N ALA A 114 34.51 4.09 0.33
CA ALA A 114 35.47 3.02 0.58
C ALA A 114 36.23 2.55 -0.66
N SER A 115 35.76 2.90 -1.87
CA SER A 115 36.47 2.60 -3.12
C SER A 115 37.83 3.29 -3.25
N GLN A 116 38.08 4.35 -2.47
CA GLN A 116 39.39 5.00 -2.43
C GLN A 116 40.50 4.10 -1.88
N TRP A 117 40.14 3.02 -1.16
CA TRP A 117 41.08 2.01 -0.65
C TRP A 117 41.05 0.69 -1.43
N GLY A 118 40.30 0.64 -2.54
CA GLY A 118 40.25 -0.50 -3.45
C GLY A 118 38.90 -1.22 -3.49
N PHE A 119 38.85 -2.25 -4.34
CA PHE A 119 37.63 -3.01 -4.61
C PHE A 119 37.10 -3.75 -3.36
N PHE A 120 37.99 -4.41 -2.61
CA PHE A 120 37.58 -5.19 -1.46
C PHE A 120 36.99 -4.33 -0.35
N THR A 121 37.52 -3.12 -0.13
CA THR A 121 36.96 -2.18 0.85
C THR A 121 35.63 -1.61 0.39
N ALA A 122 35.50 -1.28 -0.91
CA ALA A 122 34.24 -0.86 -1.52
C ALA A 122 33.12 -1.90 -1.37
N LEU A 123 33.46 -3.18 -1.30
CA LEU A 123 32.52 -4.29 -1.11
C LEU A 123 32.25 -4.56 0.37
N LEU A 124 33.30 -4.76 1.17
CA LEU A 124 33.19 -5.28 2.54
C LEU A 124 32.66 -4.23 3.52
N VAL A 125 33.07 -2.96 3.39
CA VAL A 125 32.64 -1.89 4.31
C VAL A 125 31.12 -1.70 4.28
N PRO A 126 30.47 -1.41 3.13
CA PRO A 126 29.02 -1.28 3.09
C PRO A 126 28.31 -2.58 3.47
N LEU A 127 28.85 -3.76 3.09
CA LEU A 127 28.24 -5.04 3.41
C LEU A 127 28.16 -5.27 4.93
N VAL A 128 29.26 -5.04 5.65
CA VAL A 128 29.31 -5.23 7.11
C VAL A 128 28.47 -4.18 7.83
N VAL A 129 28.61 -2.90 7.47
CA VAL A 129 27.89 -1.81 8.15
C VAL A 129 26.40 -1.88 7.90
N CYS A 130 25.96 -1.99 6.64
CA CYS A 130 24.54 -2.07 6.31
C CYS A 130 23.93 -3.39 6.77
N GLY A 131 24.69 -4.49 6.73
CA GLY A 131 24.27 -5.78 7.27
C GLY A 131 24.03 -5.72 8.78
N ALA A 132 24.91 -5.07 9.53
CA ALA A 132 24.73 -4.87 10.97
C ALA A 132 23.50 -4.00 11.28
N ILE A 133 23.32 -2.88 10.58
CA ILE A 133 22.14 -2.01 10.75
C ILE A 133 20.86 -2.76 10.40
N GLY A 134 20.83 -3.46 9.27
CA GLY A 134 19.68 -4.26 8.84
C GLY A 134 19.33 -5.36 9.84
N LEU A 135 20.34 -6.01 10.43
CA LEU A 135 20.14 -7.02 11.46
C LEU A 135 19.54 -6.41 12.72
N VAL A 136 20.04 -5.26 13.18
CA VAL A 136 19.47 -4.52 14.31
C VAL A 136 18.02 -4.13 14.03
N ASN A 137 17.73 -3.55 12.86
CA ASN A 137 16.37 -3.14 12.49
C ASN A 137 15.42 -4.34 12.43
N GLY A 138 15.84 -5.44 11.80
CA GLY A 138 15.05 -6.67 11.74
C GLY A 138 14.77 -7.27 13.13
N LEU A 139 15.75 -7.28 14.03
CA LEU A 139 15.58 -7.72 15.43
C LEU A 139 14.64 -6.82 16.22
N LEU A 140 14.75 -5.50 16.04
CA LEU A 140 13.86 -4.53 16.68
C LEU A 140 12.42 -4.74 16.22
N ILE A 141 12.18 -4.90 14.92
CA ILE A 141 10.84 -5.17 14.39
C ILE A 141 10.30 -6.50 14.94
N ALA A 142 11.12 -7.55 14.95
CA ALA A 142 10.73 -8.88 15.42
C ALA A 142 10.41 -8.94 16.92
N ARG A 143 10.99 -8.07 17.76
CA ARG A 143 10.77 -8.07 19.21
C ARG A 143 9.92 -6.92 19.75
N ALA A 144 9.95 -5.76 19.11
CA ALA A 144 9.41 -4.54 19.70
C ALA A 144 7.92 -4.32 19.41
N ASN A 145 7.27 -5.14 18.56
CA ASN A 145 5.85 -4.97 18.20
C ASN A 145 5.51 -3.51 17.79
N MET A 146 6.50 -2.79 17.24
CA MET A 146 6.30 -1.42 16.77
C MET A 146 5.64 -1.51 15.39
N ALA A 147 4.32 -1.44 15.40
CA ALA A 147 3.46 -1.18 14.25
C ALA A 147 3.15 0.31 14.14
#